data_AF-B9T0S1-F1
#
_entry.id   AF-B9T0S1-F1
#
_cell.length_a   1.000
_cell.length_b   1.000
_cell.length_c   1.000
_cell.angle_alpha   90.00
_cell.angle_beta   90.00
_cell.angle_gamma   90.00
#
_symmetry.space_group_name_H-M   'P 1'
#
loop_
_entity.id
_entity.type
_entity.pdbx_description
1 polymer ?
#
loop_
_entity_poly.entity_id
_entity_poly.type
_entity_poly.pdbx_seq_one_letter_code
_entity_poly.pdbx_strand_id
1 'polypeptide(L)' 'MSSKTVAKDILTLRGSATSANEFFNYAANSILYNRGVYPEEIFVKVKKYGLPMLLSQDEGVKSLWPT' A
#
# COMPACT_ATOMS: atom_id res chain seq x y z
N MET A 1 -39.64 4.71 -15.17
CA MET A 1 -38.73 5.40 -14.23
C MET A 1 -37.34 4.82 -14.41
N SER A 2 -36.43 5.55 -15.05
CA SER A 2 -35.04 5.10 -15.25
C SER A 2 -34.22 5.54 -14.03
N SER A 3 -33.91 4.59 -13.14
CA SER A 3 -33.05 4.83 -12.00
C SER A 3 -31.62 5.01 -12.51
N LYS A 4 -31.09 6.24 -12.48
CA LYS A 4 -29.66 6.49 -12.71
C LYS A 4 -28.89 5.81 -11.58
N THR A 5 -28.32 4.64 -11.85
CA THR A 5 -27.28 4.06 -11.00
C THR A 5 -26.16 5.09 -10.89
N VAL A 6 -25.92 5.64 -9.69
CA VAL A 6 -24.78 6.52 -9.44
C VAL A 6 -23.53 5.73 -9.83
N ALA A 7 -22.91 6.10 -10.93
CA ALA A 7 -21.75 5.39 -11.46
C ALA A 7 -20.66 5.40 -10.38
N LYS A 8 -20.34 4.22 -9.84
CA LYS A 8 -19.14 3.95 -9.03
C LYS A 8 -17.85 4.00 -9.87
N ASP A 9 -17.96 4.43 -11.14
CA ASP A 9 -16.89 4.45 -12.14
C ASP A 9 -16.20 5.82 -12.26
N ILE A 10 -16.27 6.65 -11.22
CA ILE A 10 -15.56 7.94 -11.18
C ILE A 10 -14.33 7.77 -10.29
N LEU A 11 -13.15 7.65 -10.92
CA LEU A 11 -11.85 7.80 -10.27
C LEU A 11 -11.75 9.20 -9.69
N THR A 12 -12.08 9.33 -8.42
CA THR A 12 -11.90 10.60 -7.70
C THR A 12 -10.41 10.86 -7.48
N LEU A 13 -10.00 12.13 -7.53
CA LEU A 13 -8.62 12.51 -7.22
C LEU A 13 -8.16 11.95 -5.87
N ARG A 14 -9.05 11.98 -4.87
CA ARG A 14 -8.79 11.39 -3.54
C ARG A 14 -8.56 9.88 -3.63
N GLY A 15 -9.42 9.13 -4.31
CA GLY A 15 -9.27 7.69 -4.48
C GLY A 15 -7.98 7.31 -5.24
N SER A 16 -7.63 8.07 -6.27
CA SER A 16 -6.38 7.90 -7.02
C SER A 16 -5.16 8.17 -6.14
N ALA A 17 -5.18 9.26 -5.37
CA ALA A 17 -4.10 9.61 -4.45
C ALA A 17 -3.92 8.56 -3.35
N THR A 18 -5.01 8.05 -2.76
CA THR A 18 -4.95 6.97 -1.77
C THR A 18 -4.38 5.68 -2.37
N SER A 19 -4.81 5.31 -3.58
CA SER A 19 -4.29 4.10 -4.26
C SER A 19 -2.80 4.23 -4.59
N ALA A 20 -2.37 5.40 -5.07
CA ALA A 20 -0.95 5.67 -5.35
C ALA A 20 -0.11 5.66 -4.07
N ASN A 21 -0.60 6.26 -2.97
CA ASN A 21 0.08 6.26 -1.69
C ASN A 21 0.29 4.83 -1.15
N GLU A 22 -0.76 4.00 -1.24
CA GLU A 22 -0.70 2.60 -0.84
C GLU A 22 0.32 1.83 -1.69
N PHE A 23 0.32 2.03 -3.01
CA PHE A 23 1.30 1.41 -3.91
C PHE A 23 2.74 1.74 -3.52
N PHE A 24 3.05 3.03 -3.30
CA PHE A 24 4.40 3.45 -2.93
C PHE A 24 4.84 2.91 -1.57
N ASN A 25 3.93 2.78 -0.61
CA ASN A 25 4.22 2.16 0.68
C ASN A 25 4.71 0.71 0.50
N TYR A 26 3.98 -0.11 -0.26
CA TYR A 26 4.40 -1.49 -0.51
C TYR A 26 5.68 -1.59 -1.36
N ALA A 27 5.84 -0.70 -2.34
CA ALA A 27 7.04 -0.66 -3.17
C ALA A 27 8.29 -0.34 -2.33
N ALA A 28 8.21 0.66 -1.44
CA ALA A 28 9.29 1.03 -0.54
C ALA A 28 9.66 -0.14 0.39
N ASN A 29 8.68 -0.77 1.05
CA ASN A 29 8.94 -1.93 1.90
C ASN A 29 9.59 -3.09 1.13
N SER A 30 9.14 -3.34 -0.10
CA SER A 30 9.74 -4.37 -0.96
C SER A 30 11.19 -4.05 -1.33
N ILE A 31 11.52 -2.78 -1.57
CA ILE A 31 12.91 -2.34 -1.84
C ILE A 31 13.78 -2.49 -0.59
N LEU A 32 13.29 -2.06 0.59
CA LEU A 32 14.02 -2.17 1.85
C LEU A 32 14.38 -3.62 2.17
N TYR A 33 13.42 -4.53 1.95
CA TYR A 33 13.64 -5.97 2.11
C TYR A 33 14.63 -6.52 1.07
N ASN A 34 14.36 -6.32 -0.23
CA ASN A 34 15.17 -6.91 -1.30
C ASN A 34 16.63 -6.41 -1.33
N ARG A 35 16.89 -5.23 -0.75
CA ARG A 35 18.25 -4.66 -0.63
C ARG A 35 18.89 -4.92 0.73
N GLY A 36 18.22 -5.59 1.66
CA GLY A 36 18.75 -5.91 2.97
C GLY A 36 19.08 -4.68 3.81
N VAL A 37 18.34 -3.57 3.64
CA VAL A 37 18.56 -2.33 4.41
C VAL A 37 18.15 -2.53 5.87
N TYR A 38 17.15 -3.39 6.10
CA TYR A 38 16.68 -3.81 7.42
C TYR A 38 16.71 -5.35 7.53
N PRO A 39 16.79 -5.89 8.76
CA PRO A 39 16.74 -7.33 8.99
C PRO A 39 15.47 -7.95 8.40
N GLU A 40 15.56 -9.16 7.87
CA GLU A 40 14.40 -9.81 7.23
C GLU A 40 13.30 -10.16 8.24
N GLU A 41 13.66 -10.40 9.50
CA GLU A 41 12.74 -10.83 10.56
C GLU A 41 11.72 -9.76 10.95
N ILE A 42 12.02 -8.49 10.65
CA ILE A 42 11.10 -7.39 10.93
C ILE A 42 10.02 -7.24 9.85
N PHE A 43 10.12 -7.96 8.72
CA PHE A 43 9.12 -7.90 7.66
C PHE A 43 8.10 -9.01 7.79
N VAL A 44 6.83 -8.66 7.62
CA VAL A 44 5.72 -9.61 7.55
C VAL A 44 5.16 -9.67 6.14
N LYS A 45 4.73 -10.87 5.74
CA LYS A 45 4.01 -11.08 4.50
C LYS A 45 2.52 -10.81 4.71
N VAL A 46 1.96 -9.89 3.95
CA VAL A 46 0.53 -9.58 3.92
C VAL A 46 -0.04 -9.85 2.53
N LYS A 47 -1.28 -10.31 2.45
CA LYS A 47 -1.93 -10.56 1.16
C LYS A 47 -2.60 -9.27 0.69
N LYS A 48 -2.09 -8.64 -0.36
CA LYS A 48 -2.68 -7.45 -0.98
C LYS A 48 -2.61 -7.58 -2.50
N TYR A 49 -3.66 -7.10 -3.19
CA TYR A 49 -3.76 -7.18 -4.66
C TYR A 49 -3.63 -8.61 -5.22
N GLY A 50 -4.00 -9.62 -4.42
CA GLY A 50 -3.84 -11.03 -4.77
C GLY A 50 -2.42 -11.58 -4.64
N LEU A 51 -1.45 -10.76 -4.22
CA LEU A 51 -0.04 -11.12 -4.08
C LEU A 51 0.42 -11.08 -2.61
N PRO A 52 1.45 -11.85 -2.24
CA PRO A 52 2.14 -11.68 -0.97
C PRO A 52 3.05 -10.45 -1.04
N MET A 53 2.70 -9.40 -0.32
CA MET A 53 3.49 -8.17 -0.18
C MET A 53 4.23 -8.17 1.16
N LEU A 54 5.32 -7.42 1.27
CA LEU A 54 6.09 -7.28 2.50
C LEU A 54 5.82 -5.92 3.16
N LEU A 55 5.68 -5.93 4.48
CA LEU A 55 5.55 -4.73 5.30
C LEU A 55 6.45 -4.85 6.53
N SER A 56 7.19 -3.78 6.82
CA SER A 56 8.01 -3.67 8.02
C SER A 56 7.13 -3.55 9.28
N GLN A 57 7.55 -4.19 10.37
CA GLN A 57 6.96 -4.05 11.70
C GLN A 57 7.61 -2.92 12.51
N ASP A 58 8.77 -2.44 12.09
CA ASP A 58 9.51 -1.37 12.76
C ASP A 58 8.72 -0.05 12.76
N GLU A 59 8.60 0.57 13.92
CA GLU A 59 7.87 1.84 14.09
C GLU A 59 8.55 3.00 13.36
N GLY A 60 9.88 2.99 13.27
CA GLY A 60 10.65 3.97 12.50
C GLY A 60 10.25 3.94 11.03
N VAL A 61 10.25 2.75 10.42
CA VAL A 61 9.83 2.57 9.02
C VAL A 61 8.35 2.91 8.81
N LYS A 62 7.46 2.53 9.74
CA LYS A 62 6.03 2.85 9.66
C LYS A 62 5.76 4.36 9.75
N SER A 63 6.54 5.07 10.58
CA SER A 63 6.38 6.52 10.78
C SER A 63 6.68 7.36 9.53
N LEU A 64 7.41 6.80 8.55
CA LEU A 64 7.75 7.48 7.30
C LEU A 64 6.52 7.74 6.42
N TRP A 65 5.44 6.97 6.60
CA TRP A 65 4.21 7.13 5.86
C TRP A 65 3.09 7.64 6.78
N PRO A 66 2.66 8.90 6.65
CA PRO A 66 1.50 9.38 7.40
C PRO A 66 0.26 8.60 6.96
N THR A 67 -0.53 8.16 7.96
CA THR A 67 -1.77 7.39 7.79
C THR A 67 -2.91 8.28 7.30
#